data_AF-A0A8T3U2V3-F1
#
_entry.id   AF-A0A8T3U2V3-F1
#
_cell.length_a   1.000
_cell.length_b   1.000
_cell.length_c   1.000
_cell.angle_alpha   90.00
_cell.angle_beta   90.00
_cell.angle_gamma   90.00
#
_symmetry.space_group_name_H-M   'P 1'
#
loop_
_entity.id
_entity.type
_entity.pdbx_description
1 polymer ?
#
loop_
_entity_poly.entity_id
_entity_poly.type
_entity_poly.pdbx_seq_one_letter_code
_entity_poly.pdbx_strand_id
1 'polypeptide(L)'
;MIDYGILIRKDGKFKALTGNQIGVIMLEYILSQMKEKNMLKDNYYISTSIVSTNLTKKIADTYGIKCYETLTGFKNLCSASKDPKEEFLFGFEESFRIFIW
;
A
#
# COMPACT_ATOMS: atom_id res chain seq x y z
N MET A 1 -15.42 23.21 4.88
CA MET A 1 -14.48 22.08 4.72
C MET A 1 -14.75 21.15 5.88
N ILE A 2 -14.99 19.87 5.64
CA ILE A 2 -15.09 18.87 6.72
C ILE A 2 -13.77 18.10 6.69
N ASP A 3 -13.02 18.18 7.78
CA ASP A 3 -11.73 17.51 7.93
C ASP A 3 -11.97 16.13 8.57
N TYR A 4 -11.72 15.07 7.82
CA TYR A 4 -11.75 13.70 8.32
C TYR A 4 -10.34 13.23 8.67
N GLY A 5 -10.20 12.44 9.74
CA GLY A 5 -8.92 11.88 10.17
C GLY A 5 -9.07 10.47 10.70
N ILE A 6 -7.99 9.69 10.63
CA ILE A 6 -7.92 8.33 11.18
C ILE A 6 -7.06 8.38 12.45
N LEU A 7 -7.68 8.05 13.59
CA LEU A 7 -7.03 8.05 14.89
C LEU A 7 -7.20 6.69 15.57
N ILE A 8 -6.18 6.29 16.32
CA ILE A 8 -6.26 5.15 17.22
C ILE A 8 -6.35 5.64 18.67
N ARG A 9 -7.12 4.92 19.49
CA ARG A 9 -7.16 5.15 20.92
C ARG A 9 -6.07 4.30 21.59
N LYS A 10 -5.14 4.97 22.28
CA LYS A 10 -4.08 4.33 23.05
C LYS A 10 -3.94 5.04 24.39
N ASP A 11 -3.99 4.27 25.48
CA ASP A 11 -3.85 4.78 26.86
C ASP A 11 -4.83 5.92 27.19
N GLY A 12 -6.08 5.77 26.74
CA GLY A 12 -7.13 6.77 26.92
C GLY A 12 -7.01 8.02 26.04
N LYS A 13 -5.96 8.13 25.21
CA LYS A 13 -5.72 9.28 24.31
C LYS A 13 -5.88 8.88 22.85
N PHE A 14 -6.28 9.83 22.01
CA PHE A 14 -6.28 9.64 20.56
C PHE A 14 -4.93 10.04 19.97
N LYS A 15 -4.42 9.23 19.04
CA LYS A 15 -3.23 9.51 18.25
C LYS A 15 -3.54 9.32 16.77
N ALA A 16 -3.20 10.31 15.95
CA ALA A 16 -3.32 10.20 14.50
C ALA A 16 -2.35 9.14 13.98
N LEU A 17 -2.79 8.36 12.99
CA LEU A 17 -1.91 7.48 12.24
C LEU A 17 -1.10 8.26 11.21
N THR A 18 0.13 7.84 10.95
CA THR A 18 0.94 8.35 9.84
C THR A 18 0.50 7.74 8.51
N GLY A 19 0.86 8.35 7.38
CA GLY A 19 0.56 7.78 6.07
C GLY A 19 1.18 6.39 5.86
N ASN A 20 2.39 6.17 6.40
CA ASN A 20 3.03 4.85 6.43
C ASN A 20 2.19 3.82 7.22
N GLN A 21 1.66 4.19 8.38
CA GLN A 21 0.82 3.28 9.18
C GLN A 21 -0.48 2.94 8.47
N ILE A 22 -1.12 3.93 7.84
CA ILE A 22 -2.36 3.71 7.08
C ILE A 22 -2.07 2.83 5.86
N GLY A 23 -1.01 3.12 5.11
CA GLY A 23 -0.61 2.39 3.91
C GLY A 23 -0.37 0.91 4.18
N VAL A 24 0.37 0.56 5.24
CA VAL A 24 0.63 -0.85 5.58
C VAL A 24 -0.60 -1.59 6.09
N ILE A 25 -1.46 -0.91 6.86
CA ILE A 25 -2.72 -1.51 7.34
C ILE A 25 -3.64 -1.79 6.13
N MET A 26 -3.76 -0.85 5.20
CA MET A 26 -4.57 -1.05 4.00
C MET A 26 -4.00 -2.15 3.10
N LEU A 27 -2.69 -2.18 2.87
CA LEU A 27 -2.06 -3.24 2.07
C LEU A 27 -2.33 -4.62 2.66
N GLU A 28 -2.07 -4.80 3.96
CA GLU A 28 -2.30 -6.08 4.64
C GLU A 28 -3.77 -6.50 4.53
N TYR A 29 -4.70 -5.57 4.73
CA TYR A 29 -6.12 -5.85 4.60
C TYR A 29 -6.50 -6.27 3.17
N ILE A 30 -6.03 -5.55 2.15
CA ILE A 30 -6.32 -5.87 0.75
C ILE A 30 -5.79 -7.26 0.39
N LEU A 31 -4.51 -7.53 0.67
CA LEU A 31 -3.88 -8.81 0.33
C LEU A 31 -4.49 -9.99 1.09
N SER A 32 -4.76 -9.84 2.39
CA SER A 32 -5.42 -10.88 3.19
C SER A 32 -6.81 -11.22 2.67
N GLN A 33 -7.63 -10.20 2.36
CA GLN A 33 -8.98 -10.38 1.85
C GLN A 33 -9.00 -10.97 0.44
N MET A 34 -8.08 -10.55 -0.44
CA MET A 34 -7.97 -11.13 -1.78
C MET A 34 -7.50 -12.59 -1.73
N LYS A 35 -6.54 -12.91 -0.84
CA LYS A 35 -6.08 -14.29 -0.64
C LYS A 35 -7.20 -15.19 -0.11
N GLU A 36 -7.91 -14.74 0.92
CA GLU A 36 -9.05 -15.47 1.51
C GLU A 36 -10.14 -15.77 0.47
N LYS A 37 -10.39 -14.83 -0.44
CA LYS A 37 -11.41 -14.95 -1.50
C LYS A 37 -10.90 -15.60 -2.79
N ASN A 38 -9.66 -16.09 -2.83
CA ASN A 38 -9.01 -16.62 -4.04
C ASN A 38 -9.01 -15.64 -5.23
N MET A 39 -8.92 -14.34 -4.94
CA MET A 39 -8.87 -13.25 -5.93
C MET A 39 -7.44 -12.71 -6.16
N LEU A 40 -6.48 -13.10 -5.33
CA LEU A 40 -5.10 -12.65 -5.45
C LEU A 40 -4.42 -13.37 -6.62
N LYS A 41 -4.12 -12.63 -7.69
CA LYS A 41 -3.40 -13.13 -8.86
C LYS A 41 -1.89 -12.94 -8.71
N ASP A 42 -1.12 -13.88 -9.25
CA ASP A 42 0.35 -13.84 -9.24
C ASP A 42 0.94 -12.71 -10.09
N ASN A 43 0.18 -12.18 -11.05
CA ASN A 43 0.62 -11.09 -11.91
C ASN A 43 0.36 -9.70 -11.30
N TYR A 44 -0.19 -9.62 -10.09
CA TYR A 44 -0.30 -8.35 -9.40
C TYR A 44 1.06 -7.86 -8.90
N TYR A 45 1.23 -6.54 -8.94
CA TYR A 45 2.32 -5.86 -8.26
C TYR A 45 1.82 -4.71 -7.41
N ILE A 46 2.61 -4.37 -6.40
CA ILE A 46 2.44 -3.16 -5.62
C ILE A 46 3.63 -2.23 -5.82
N SER A 47 3.46 -0.95 -5.51
CA SER A 47 4.57 0.00 -5.53
C SER A 47 4.51 1.03 -4.40
N THR A 48 5.66 1.54 -3.99
CA THR A 48 5.78 2.56 -2.94
C THR A 48 6.90 3.56 -3.24
N SER A 49 6.87 4.73 -2.59
CA SER A 49 7.93 5.73 -2.75
C SER A 49 9.20 5.33 -1.98
N ILE A 50 10.38 5.75 -2.45
CA ILE A 50 11.69 5.54 -1.78
C ILE A 50 11.77 6.09 -0.34
N VAL A 51 10.84 6.96 0.06
CA VAL A 51 10.78 7.57 1.40
C VAL A 51 9.69 6.92 2.28
N SER A 52 8.94 5.97 1.74
CA SER A 52 7.93 5.20 2.46
C SER A 52 8.55 4.04 3.24
N THR A 53 7.76 3.42 4.11
CA THR A 53 8.25 2.33 4.97
C THR A 53 8.61 1.06 4.19
N ASN A 54 9.72 0.43 4.57
CA ASN A 54 10.13 -0.89 4.09
C ASN A 54 9.21 -2.05 4.53
N LEU A 55 8.27 -1.81 5.45
CA LEU A 55 7.33 -2.83 5.90
C LEU A 55 6.41 -3.31 4.77
N THR A 56 6.09 -2.42 3.82
CA THR A 56 5.30 -2.69 2.62
C THR A 56 5.85 -3.88 1.82
N LYS A 57 7.18 -3.89 1.60
CA LYS A 57 7.86 -4.96 0.89
C LYS A 57 7.76 -6.29 1.64
N LYS A 58 7.98 -6.28 2.96
CA LYS A 58 7.88 -7.49 3.80
C LYS A 58 6.47 -8.09 3.79
N ILE A 59 5.45 -7.24 3.79
CA ILE A 59 4.06 -7.68 3.64
C ILE A 59 3.89 -8.34 2.26
N ALA A 60 4.24 -7.64 1.18
CA ALA A 60 4.11 -8.18 -0.18
C ALA A 60 4.79 -9.53 -0.37
N ASP A 61 6.02 -9.68 0.14
CA ASP A 61 6.79 -10.92 0.11
C ASP A 61 6.05 -12.08 0.79
N THR A 62 5.31 -11.82 1.87
CA THR A 62 4.49 -12.83 2.60
C THR A 62 3.33 -13.37 1.75
N TYR A 63 2.86 -12.56 0.78
CA TYR A 63 1.80 -12.91 -0.15
C TYR A 63 2.32 -13.33 -1.53
N GLY A 64 3.63 -13.35 -1.75
CA GLY A 64 4.23 -13.66 -3.06
C GLY A 64 4.04 -12.57 -4.11
N ILE A 65 3.72 -11.34 -3.69
CA ILE A 65 3.47 -10.21 -4.59
C ILE A 65 4.72 -9.36 -4.74
N LYS A 66 5.06 -8.95 -5.97
CA LYS A 66 6.20 -8.07 -6.22
C LYS A 66 5.92 -6.66 -5.69
N CYS A 67 6.89 -6.10 -4.98
CA CYS A 67 6.86 -4.72 -4.51
C CYS A 67 7.96 -3.91 -5.20
N TYR A 68 7.57 -2.90 -5.97
CA TYR A 68 8.49 -1.95 -6.60
C TYR A 68 8.66 -0.69 -5.75
N GLU A 69 9.88 -0.18 -5.70
CA GLU A 69 10.17 1.10 -5.08
C GLU A 69 10.44 2.14 -6.16
N THR A 70 9.82 3.32 -6.06
CA THR A 70 9.91 4.38 -7.08
C THR A 70 10.17 5.74 -6.45
N LEU A 71 10.54 6.73 -7.27
CA LEU A 71 10.43 8.13 -6.85
C LEU A 71 8.97 8.50 -6.55
N THR A 72 8.77 9.56 -5.77
CA THR A 72 7.45 10.10 -5.47
C THR A 72 6.69 10.51 -6.73
N GLY A 73 5.36 10.50 -6.67
CA GLY A 73 4.44 10.84 -7.74
C GLY A 73 3.64 9.66 -8.28
N PHE A 74 2.33 9.84 -8.41
CA PHE A 74 1.36 8.84 -8.87
C PHE A 74 1.76 8.10 -10.16
N LYS A 75 2.26 8.84 -11.16
CA LYS A 75 2.69 8.25 -12.44
C LYS A 75 3.79 7.19 -12.25
N ASN A 76 4.70 7.42 -11.30
CA ASN A 76 5.78 6.49 -11.03
C ASN A 76 5.25 5.22 -10.36
N LEU A 77 4.31 5.35 -9.42
CA LEU A 77 3.68 4.21 -8.74
C LEU A 77 2.93 3.30 -9.72
N CYS A 78 2.03 3.84 -10.53
CA CYS A 78 1.20 3.03 -11.44
C CYS A 78 1.93 2.54 -12.70
N SER A 79 3.15 3.02 -12.96
CA SER A 79 3.97 2.60 -14.11
C SER A 79 5.31 1.99 -13.66
N ALA A 80 5.35 1.48 -12.43
CA ALA A 80 6.57 0.95 -11.81
C ALA A 80 7.07 -0.31 -12.54
N SER A 81 6.15 -1.21 -12.92
CA SER A 81 6.47 -2.31 -13.81
C SER A 81 6.47 -1.87 -15.28
N LYS A 82 7.40 -2.43 -16.06
CA LYS A 82 7.43 -2.34 -17.53
C LYS A 82 6.97 -3.62 -18.20
N ASP A 83 6.71 -4.68 -17.43
CA ASP A 83 6.14 -5.90 -17.97
C ASP A 83 4.63 -5.69 -18.21
N PRO A 84 4.16 -5.77 -19.47
CA PRO A 84 2.74 -5.60 -19.78
C PRO A 84 1.86 -6.72 -19.20
N LYS A 85 2.45 -7.81 -18.70
CA LYS A 85 1.72 -8.89 -18.02
C LYS A 85 1.42 -8.58 -16.56
N GLU A 86 2.13 -7.62 -15.96
CA GLU A 86 1.94 -7.26 -14.56
C GLU A 86 0.84 -6.20 -14.40
N GLU A 87 -0.08 -6.44 -13.49
CA GLU A 87 -1.21 -5.56 -13.18
C GLU A 87 -0.92 -4.78 -11.88
N PHE A 88 -1.06 -3.45 -11.92
CA PHE A 88 -0.96 -2.64 -10.71
C PHE A 88 -2.13 -2.98 -9.79
N LEU A 89 -1.86 -3.31 -8.54
CA LEU A 89 -2.90 -3.58 -7.53
C LEU A 89 -3.01 -2.46 -6.52
N PHE A 90 -1.87 -2.07 -5.95
CA PHE A 90 -1.82 -1.13 -4.84
C PHE A 90 -0.56 -0.29 -4.88
N GLY A 91 -0.68 0.97 -4.51
CA GLY A 91 0.49 1.78 -4.21
C GLY A 91 0.17 2.91 -3.28
N PHE A 92 1.16 3.34 -2.51
CA PHE A 92 0.98 4.46 -1.61
C PHE A 92 2.27 5.28 -1.44
N GLU A 93 2.06 6.53 -1.03
CA GLU A 93 3.11 7.45 -0.56
C GLU A 93 2.86 7.75 0.93
N GLU A 94 3.95 7.93 1.67
CA GLU A 94 4.00 8.32 3.08
C GLU A 94 3.20 9.59 3.40
N SER A 95 2.95 10.42 2.39
CA SER A 95 2.14 11.64 2.40
C SER A 95 0.62 11.41 2.35
N PHE A 96 0.15 10.22 2.75
CA PHE A 96 -1.27 9.81 2.81
C PHE A 96 -1.95 9.55 1.47
N ARG A 97 -1.18 9.45 0.38
CA ARG A 97 -1.73 9.13 -0.94
C ARG A 97 -1.76 7.63 -1.14
N ILE A 98 -2.93 7.09 -1.42
CA ILE A 98 -3.16 5.66 -1.62
C ILE A 98 -3.90 5.49 -2.95
N PHE A 99 -3.46 4.50 -3.72
CA PHE A 99 -4.00 4.15 -5.02
C PHE A 99 -4.30 2.66 -5.03
N ILE A 100 -5.49 2.32 -5.49
CA ILE A 100 -6.01 0.95 -5.56
C ILE A 100 -6.61 0.80 -6.96
N TRP A 101 -6.39 -0.35 -7.59
CA TRP A 101 -6.99 -0.73 -8.87
C TRP A 101 -7.95 -1.90 -8.69
#